data_AF-A0A7U9MPT8-F1
#
_entry.id   AF-A0A7U9MPT8-F1
#
_cell.length_a   1.000
_cell.length_b   1.000
_cell.length_c   1.000
_cell.angle_alpha   90.00
_cell.angle_beta   90.00
_cell.angle_gamma   90.00
#
_symmetry.space_group_name_H-M   'P 1'
#
loop_
_entity.id
_entity.type
_entity.pdbx_description
1 polymer ?
#
loop_
_entity_poly.entity_id
_entity_poly.type
_entity_poly.pdbx_seq_one_letter_code
_entity_poly.pdbx_strand_id
1 'polypeptide(L)'
;MDKIGQLLERGFWGGIVIAATFVGFAVFLYLVYRLIKFLQPKTVRQEEQWVYSHPFYKVSGRGRVAYLILCLEEVLLFYGQDFSAWERILRELWSITNGSEGDWIGTWLDSVLELLPSQILANKTDQLSSDDKREIPNLYAQSGLVMILVNTLMENAYTMVCEWSPDIVAHDPDALHYIDKAEEMLKKFGVPLPANEAVQFLASQKDSSLGRSFEGLRLSYLSKNCK
;
A
#
# COMPACT_ATOMS: atom_id res chain seq x y z
N MET A 1 -56.55 32.06 -28.95
CA MET A 1 -55.45 31.98 -27.96
C MET A 1 -55.52 30.74 -27.06
N ASP A 2 -56.67 30.05 -26.95
CA ASP A 2 -56.84 28.88 -26.06
C ASP A 2 -56.00 27.63 -26.36
N LYS A 3 -55.68 27.33 -27.62
CA LYS A 3 -54.93 26.11 -27.97
C LYS A 3 -53.47 26.11 -27.50
N ILE A 4 -52.85 27.29 -27.38
CA ILE A 4 -51.44 27.41 -26.95
C ILE A 4 -51.33 27.30 -25.42
N GLY A 5 -52.31 27.83 -24.69
CA GLY A 5 -52.40 27.68 -23.23
C GLY A 5 -52.59 26.22 -22.79
N GLN A 6 -53.47 25.47 -23.45
CA GLN A 6 -53.68 24.04 -23.14
C GLN A 6 -52.46 23.15 -23.45
N LEU A 7 -51.64 23.51 -24.44
CA LEU A 7 -50.40 22.78 -24.76
C LEU A 7 -49.30 23.07 -23.74
N LEU A 8 -49.17 24.32 -23.29
CA LEU A 8 -48.26 24.70 -22.21
C LEU A 8 -48.62 24.04 -20.88
N GLU A 9 -49.92 23.99 -20.56
CA GLU A 9 -50.42 23.35 -19.34
C GLU A 9 -50.19 21.83 -19.36
N ARG A 10 -50.45 21.15 -20.50
CA ARG A 10 -50.12 19.73 -20.66
C ARG A 10 -48.61 19.46 -20.60
N GLY A 11 -47.78 20.33 -21.16
CA GLY A 11 -46.32 20.23 -21.05
C GLY A 11 -45.82 20.40 -19.61
N PHE A 12 -46.41 21.33 -18.86
CA PHE A 12 -46.08 21.57 -17.45
C PHE A 12 -46.49 20.39 -16.55
N TRP A 13 -47.72 19.89 -16.67
CA TRP A 13 -48.17 18.70 -15.93
C TRP A 13 -47.38 17.44 -16.32
N GLY A 14 -47.05 17.27 -17.61
CA GLY A 14 -46.18 16.19 -18.07
C GLY A 14 -44.77 16.26 -17.46
N GLY A 15 -44.19 17.45 -17.36
CA GLY A 15 -42.90 17.68 -16.70
C GLY A 15 -42.93 17.36 -15.20
N ILE A 16 -44.01 17.74 -14.50
CA ILE A 16 -44.19 17.41 -13.07
C ILE A 16 -44.28 15.90 -12.85
N VAL A 17 -45.04 15.19 -13.68
CA VAL A 17 -45.17 13.73 -13.59
C VAL A 17 -43.81 13.07 -13.78
N ILE A 18 -43.04 13.47 -14.81
CA ILE A 18 -41.71 12.92 -15.06
C ILE A 18 -40.76 13.18 -13.89
N ALA A 19 -40.75 14.39 -13.33
CA ALA A 19 -39.92 14.73 -12.17
C ALA A 19 -40.31 13.89 -10.94
N ALA A 20 -41.61 13.69 -10.69
CA ALA A 20 -42.08 12.86 -9.59
C ALA A 20 -41.65 11.39 -9.75
N THR A 21 -41.63 10.85 -10.98
CA THR A 21 -41.13 9.49 -11.25
C THR A 21 -39.64 9.37 -10.95
N PHE A 22 -38.82 10.34 -11.34
CA PHE A 22 -37.39 10.35 -11.04
C PHE A 22 -37.12 10.45 -9.54
N VAL A 23 -37.85 11.30 -8.82
CA VAL A 23 -37.74 11.41 -7.35
C VAL A 23 -38.16 10.10 -6.68
N GLY A 24 -39.28 9.52 -7.10
CA GLY A 24 -39.75 8.23 -6.58
C GLY A 24 -38.73 7.11 -6.83
N PHE A 25 -38.13 7.07 -8.02
CA PHE A 25 -37.10 6.10 -8.37
C PHE A 25 -35.81 6.29 -7.53
N ALA A 26 -35.36 7.52 -7.33
CA ALA A 26 -34.21 7.82 -6.49
C ALA A 26 -34.45 7.41 -5.01
N VAL A 27 -35.64 7.69 -4.47
CA VAL A 27 -36.04 7.26 -3.13
C VAL A 27 -36.09 5.74 -3.03
N PHE A 28 -36.62 5.06 -4.04
CA PHE A 28 -36.64 3.60 -4.10
C PHE A 28 -35.22 3.00 -4.09
N LEU A 29 -34.31 3.51 -4.94
CA LEU A 29 -32.91 3.07 -4.94
C LEU A 29 -32.23 3.32 -3.59
N TYR A 30 -32.51 4.45 -2.93
CA TYR A 30 -31.98 4.74 -1.61
C TYR A 30 -32.49 3.76 -0.54
N LEU A 31 -33.78 3.39 -0.57
CA LEU A 31 -34.35 2.41 0.35
C LEU A 31 -33.78 1.01 0.11
N VAL A 32 -33.59 0.61 -1.15
CA VAL A 32 -32.92 -0.65 -1.50
C VAL A 32 -31.48 -0.66 -1.00
N TYR A 33 -30.71 0.41 -1.25
CA TYR A 33 -29.34 0.56 -0.72
C TYR A 33 -29.32 0.45 0.81
N ARG A 34 -30.24 1.14 1.50
CA ARG A 34 -30.34 1.11 2.96
C ARG A 34 -30.70 -0.27 3.49
N LEU A 35 -31.57 -1.01 2.81
CA LEU A 35 -31.94 -2.37 3.17
C LEU A 35 -30.76 -3.33 2.99
N ILE A 36 -30.05 -3.25 1.85
CA ILE A 36 -28.83 -4.02 1.60
C ILE A 36 -27.80 -3.74 2.71
N LYS A 37 -27.56 -2.46 3.01
CA LYS A 37 -26.65 -2.05 4.09
C LYS A 37 -27.11 -2.58 5.45
N PHE A 38 -28.41 -2.60 5.73
CA PHE A 38 -28.99 -3.13 6.97
C PHE A 38 -28.90 -4.67 7.09
N LEU A 39 -28.91 -5.37 5.96
CA LEU A 39 -28.75 -6.82 5.91
C LEU A 39 -27.28 -7.28 5.89
N GLN A 40 -26.32 -6.38 5.66
CA GLN A 40 -24.89 -6.72 5.74
C GLN A 40 -24.52 -7.29 7.13
N PRO A 41 -23.65 -8.32 7.17
CA PRO A 41 -23.16 -8.88 8.42
C PRO A 41 -22.45 -7.81 9.25
N LYS A 42 -22.50 -7.95 10.59
CA LYS A 42 -21.80 -7.04 11.50
C LYS A 42 -20.29 -7.01 11.24
N THR A 43 -19.70 -8.14 10.86
CA THR A 43 -18.26 -8.27 10.55
C THR A 43 -17.86 -7.39 9.37
N VAL A 44 -18.61 -7.45 8.27
CA VAL A 44 -18.36 -6.63 7.06
C VAL A 44 -18.46 -5.14 7.37
N ARG A 45 -19.44 -4.72 8.19
CA ARG A 45 -19.54 -3.30 8.60
C ARG A 45 -18.38 -2.85 9.48
N GLN A 46 -17.90 -3.72 10.37
CA GLN A 46 -16.76 -3.42 11.23
C GLN A 46 -15.48 -3.30 10.40
N GLU A 47 -15.30 -4.18 9.43
CA GLU A 47 -14.19 -4.18 8.49
C GLU A 47 -14.21 -2.92 7.61
N GLU A 48 -15.35 -2.57 7.01
CA GLU A 48 -15.52 -1.31 6.28
C GLU A 48 -15.16 -0.10 7.18
N GLN A 49 -15.67 -0.06 8.41
CA GLN A 49 -15.38 1.03 9.34
C GLN A 49 -13.90 1.09 9.74
N TRP A 50 -13.26 -0.06 9.98
CA TRP A 50 -11.82 -0.16 10.24
C TRP A 50 -11.04 0.40 9.05
N VAL A 51 -11.33 -0.06 7.82
CA VAL A 51 -10.70 0.42 6.59
C VAL A 51 -10.77 1.95 6.51
N TYR A 52 -11.97 2.55 6.63
CA TYR A 52 -12.11 4.01 6.49
C TYR A 52 -11.46 4.82 7.62
N SER A 53 -11.25 4.21 8.79
CA SER A 53 -10.63 4.86 9.95
C SER A 53 -9.11 4.65 10.00
N HIS A 54 -8.57 3.73 9.21
CA HIS A 54 -7.15 3.40 9.22
C HIS A 54 -6.30 4.61 8.77
N PRO A 55 -5.21 4.97 9.49
CA PRO A 55 -4.40 6.14 9.17
C PRO A 55 -3.85 6.15 7.73
N PHE A 56 -3.50 4.97 7.22
CA PHE A 56 -2.98 4.77 5.87
C PHE A 56 -4.05 4.55 4.80
N TYR A 57 -5.34 4.60 5.13
CA TYR A 57 -6.41 4.37 4.15
C TYR A 57 -6.30 5.31 2.95
N LYS A 58 -6.04 6.59 3.21
CA LYS A 58 -5.91 7.60 2.14
C LYS A 58 -4.49 7.73 1.60
N VAL A 59 -3.52 7.00 2.14
CA VAL A 59 -2.13 7.06 1.69
C VAL A 59 -1.99 6.24 0.40
N SER A 60 -1.21 6.76 -0.54
CA SER A 60 -0.93 6.12 -1.82
C SER A 60 -0.23 4.77 -1.68
N GLY A 61 -0.30 3.93 -2.70
CA GLY A 61 0.40 2.64 -2.75
C GLY A 61 1.90 2.78 -2.46
N ARG A 62 2.60 3.72 -3.12
CA ARG A 62 4.02 4.01 -2.80
C ARG A 62 4.22 4.40 -1.34
N GLY A 63 3.32 5.22 -0.78
CA GLY A 63 3.41 5.66 0.60
C GLY A 63 3.25 4.51 1.60
N ARG A 64 2.38 3.55 1.32
CA ARG A 64 2.16 2.35 2.14
C ARG A 64 3.37 1.41 2.07
N VAL A 65 3.90 1.14 0.88
CA VAL A 65 5.12 0.33 0.70
C VAL A 65 6.32 1.02 1.37
N ALA A 66 6.48 2.33 1.19
CA ALA A 66 7.51 3.11 1.85
C ALA A 66 7.44 3.02 3.38
N TYR A 67 6.23 2.94 3.97
CA TYR A 67 6.09 2.71 5.40
C TYR A 67 6.64 1.35 5.84
N LEU A 68 6.37 0.28 5.08
CA LEU A 68 6.94 -1.04 5.35
C LEU A 68 8.48 -1.04 5.23
N ILE A 69 9.02 -0.30 4.26
CA ILE A 69 10.48 -0.12 4.12
C ILE A 69 11.05 0.64 5.33
N LEU A 70 10.37 1.68 5.82
CA LEU A 70 10.78 2.35 7.05
C LEU A 70 10.75 1.42 8.26
N CYS A 71 9.72 0.57 8.40
CA CYS A 71 9.68 -0.44 9.45
C CYS A 71 10.86 -1.43 9.35
N LEU A 72 11.24 -1.83 8.12
CA LEU A 72 12.42 -2.65 7.89
C LEU A 72 13.70 -1.94 8.36
N GLU A 73 13.87 -0.67 8.03
CA GLU A 73 15.05 0.08 8.47
C GLU A 73 15.08 0.29 9.99
N GLU A 74 13.95 0.49 10.67
CA GLU A 74 13.89 0.53 12.14
C GLU A 74 14.34 -0.80 12.76
N VAL A 75 13.97 -1.93 12.15
CA VAL A 75 14.47 -3.26 12.57
C VAL A 75 15.99 -3.34 12.39
N LEU A 76 16.51 -2.96 11.22
CA LEU A 76 17.96 -2.99 10.96
C LEU A 76 18.72 -2.11 11.96
N LEU A 77 18.22 -0.90 12.22
CA LEU A 77 18.81 0.03 13.17
C LEU A 77 18.78 -0.52 14.60
N PHE A 78 17.63 -1.01 15.06
CA PHE A 78 17.45 -1.50 16.42
C PHE A 78 18.38 -2.67 16.75
N TYR A 79 18.61 -3.56 15.78
CA TYR A 79 19.52 -4.70 15.92
C TYR A 79 20.97 -4.41 15.50
N GLY A 80 21.33 -3.14 15.29
CA GLY A 80 22.70 -2.72 15.02
C GLY A 80 23.29 -3.29 13.73
N GLN A 81 22.46 -3.49 12.70
CA GLN A 81 22.91 -3.96 11.40
C GLN A 81 23.68 -2.86 10.64
N ASP A 82 24.68 -3.25 9.85
CA ASP A 82 25.46 -2.31 9.04
C ASP A 82 24.71 -1.89 7.79
N PHE A 83 24.19 -0.66 7.78
CA PHE A 83 23.46 -0.09 6.64
C PHE A 83 24.26 -0.07 5.33
N SER A 84 25.60 -0.05 5.38
CA SER A 84 26.44 -0.11 4.18
C SER A 84 26.30 -1.46 3.49
N ALA A 85 26.26 -2.55 4.26
CA ALA A 85 26.02 -3.89 3.75
C ALA A 85 24.58 -4.07 3.20
N TRP A 86 23.61 -3.36 3.78
CA TRP A 86 22.21 -3.37 3.34
C TRP A 86 21.89 -2.39 2.21
N GLU A 87 22.83 -1.53 1.82
CA GLU A 87 22.61 -0.41 0.90
C GLU A 87 21.98 -0.87 -0.42
N ARG A 88 22.50 -1.94 -1.02
CA ARG A 88 21.99 -2.46 -2.30
C ARG A 88 20.51 -2.87 -2.19
N ILE A 89 20.14 -3.58 -1.14
CA ILE A 89 18.77 -4.07 -0.93
C ILE A 89 17.84 -2.90 -0.66
N LEU A 90 18.22 -2.01 0.25
CA LEU A 90 17.40 -0.85 0.62
C LEU A 90 17.21 0.10 -0.57
N ARG A 91 18.24 0.33 -1.39
CA ARG A 91 18.11 1.13 -2.62
C ARG A 91 17.13 0.52 -3.60
N GLU A 92 17.16 -0.80 -3.78
CA GLU A 92 16.21 -1.49 -4.66
C GLU A 92 14.79 -1.39 -4.12
N LEU A 93 14.58 -1.63 -2.82
CA LEU A 93 13.28 -1.46 -2.19
C LEU A 93 12.76 -0.02 -2.35
N TRP A 94 13.59 0.99 -2.10
CA TRP A 94 13.22 2.40 -2.23
C TRP A 94 12.98 2.85 -3.68
N SER A 95 13.48 2.12 -4.69
CA SER A 95 13.29 2.48 -6.10
C SER A 95 11.79 2.47 -6.49
N ILE A 96 10.95 1.74 -5.73
CA ILE A 96 9.47 1.77 -5.82
C ILE A 96 8.89 3.19 -5.72
N THR A 97 9.57 4.11 -5.04
CA THR A 97 9.07 5.48 -4.83
C THR A 97 9.35 6.41 -6.02
N ASN A 98 10.31 6.06 -6.87
CA ASN A 98 10.81 6.92 -7.95
C ASN A 98 10.38 6.48 -9.36
N GLY A 99 10.12 5.18 -9.58
CA GLY A 99 9.82 4.68 -10.94
C GLY A 99 8.59 5.33 -11.55
N SER A 100 8.65 5.84 -12.78
CA SER A 100 7.52 6.55 -13.41
C SER A 100 7.30 6.22 -14.88
N GLU A 101 8.16 5.43 -15.51
CA GLU A 101 8.18 5.21 -16.96
C GLU A 101 8.26 3.71 -17.28
N GLY A 102 7.63 3.28 -18.38
CA GLY A 102 7.63 1.88 -18.82
C GLY A 102 6.98 0.92 -17.84
N ASP A 103 7.32 -0.37 -17.95
CA ASP A 103 6.92 -1.41 -16.99
C ASP A 103 7.89 -1.50 -15.80
N TRP A 104 8.05 -0.36 -15.12
CA TRP A 104 8.96 -0.27 -13.98
C TRP A 104 8.46 -1.07 -12.76
N ILE A 105 7.15 -1.32 -12.63
CA ILE A 105 6.59 -2.12 -11.54
C ILE A 105 6.97 -3.59 -11.74
N GLY A 106 6.81 -4.14 -12.95
CA GLY A 106 7.26 -5.48 -13.28
C GLY A 106 8.77 -5.63 -13.05
N THR A 107 9.54 -4.65 -13.51
CA THR A 107 11.01 -4.62 -13.29
C THR A 107 11.38 -4.59 -11.80
N TRP A 108 10.66 -3.81 -11.00
CA TRP A 108 10.86 -3.75 -9.55
C TRP A 108 10.52 -5.08 -8.89
N LEU A 109 9.39 -5.69 -9.26
CA LEU A 109 8.96 -6.99 -8.74
C LEU A 109 9.99 -8.07 -9.05
N ASP A 110 10.47 -8.16 -10.29
CA ASP A 110 11.50 -9.12 -10.68
C ASP A 110 12.79 -8.91 -9.87
N SER A 111 13.22 -7.66 -9.72
CA SER A 111 14.43 -7.30 -8.97
C SER A 111 14.32 -7.62 -7.48
N VAL A 112 13.20 -7.28 -6.84
CA VAL A 112 12.99 -7.53 -5.41
C VAL A 112 12.76 -9.02 -5.14
N LEU A 113 12.08 -9.75 -6.03
CA LEU A 113 11.89 -11.19 -5.92
C LEU A 113 13.24 -11.91 -5.80
N GLU A 114 14.21 -11.56 -6.65
CA GLU A 114 15.57 -12.12 -6.59
C GLU A 114 16.31 -11.78 -5.29
N LEU A 115 15.93 -10.70 -4.61
CA LEU A 115 16.50 -10.26 -3.34
C LEU A 115 15.79 -10.82 -2.12
N LEU A 116 14.61 -11.45 -2.27
CA LEU A 116 13.87 -11.97 -1.12
C LEU A 116 14.68 -13.05 -0.38
N PRO A 117 14.73 -13.01 0.96
CA PRO A 117 15.48 -14.01 1.72
C PRO A 117 14.97 -15.43 1.47
N SER A 118 13.67 -15.62 1.28
CA SER A 118 13.08 -16.92 0.92
C SER A 118 13.61 -17.49 -0.39
N GLN A 119 13.88 -16.66 -1.40
CA GLN A 119 14.48 -17.09 -2.67
C GLN A 119 15.97 -17.38 -2.53
N ILE A 120 16.71 -16.44 -1.92
CA ILE A 120 18.17 -16.53 -1.78
C ILE A 120 18.60 -17.70 -0.89
N LEU A 121 17.89 -17.93 0.22
CA LEU A 121 18.25 -19.00 1.15
C LEU A 121 17.82 -20.39 0.66
N ALA A 122 16.76 -20.47 -0.15
CA ALA A 122 16.31 -21.72 -0.76
C ALA A 122 17.21 -22.17 -1.94
N ASN A 123 17.73 -21.23 -2.72
CA ASN A 123 18.56 -21.50 -3.91
C ASN A 123 20.04 -21.81 -3.61
N LYS A 124 20.40 -22.10 -2.35
CA LYS A 124 21.80 -22.37 -1.92
C LYS A 124 22.46 -23.58 -2.60
N THR A 125 21.74 -24.37 -3.39
CA THR A 125 22.24 -25.64 -3.92
C THR A 125 22.83 -25.59 -5.33
N ASP A 126 22.54 -24.58 -6.16
CA ASP A 126 23.02 -24.56 -7.54
C ASP A 126 23.55 -23.18 -7.97
N GLN A 127 24.82 -23.15 -8.40
CA GLN A 127 25.50 -22.05 -9.11
C GLN A 127 26.10 -20.90 -8.27
N LEU A 128 27.18 -21.19 -7.53
CA LEU A 128 27.99 -20.17 -6.86
C LEU A 128 29.33 -19.92 -7.59
N SER A 129 29.27 -19.40 -8.82
CA SER A 129 30.45 -19.05 -9.65
C SER A 129 30.66 -17.53 -9.81
N SER A 130 30.84 -16.81 -8.70
CA SER A 130 31.56 -15.52 -8.61
C SER A 130 31.56 -15.03 -7.15
N ASP A 131 32.63 -14.35 -6.73
CA ASP A 131 32.75 -13.77 -5.37
C ASP A 131 31.69 -12.67 -5.12
N ASP A 132 31.38 -11.84 -6.12
CA ASP A 132 30.37 -10.75 -6.01
C ASP A 132 28.93 -11.26 -5.77
N LYS A 133 28.63 -12.52 -6.10
CA LYS A 133 27.28 -13.10 -5.90
C LYS A 133 27.06 -13.65 -4.48
N ARG A 134 28.09 -13.64 -3.61
CA ARG A 134 28.01 -14.20 -2.25
C ARG A 134 27.67 -13.18 -1.17
N GLU A 135 27.72 -11.89 -1.48
CA GLU A 135 27.55 -10.83 -0.48
C GLU A 135 26.18 -10.88 0.21
N ILE A 136 25.08 -10.89 -0.54
CA ILE A 136 23.72 -10.91 0.03
C ILE A 136 23.39 -12.23 0.75
N PRO A 137 23.68 -13.42 0.18
CA PRO A 137 23.49 -14.68 0.91
C PRO A 137 24.25 -14.73 2.23
N ASN A 138 25.48 -14.19 2.26
CA ASN A 138 26.28 -14.12 3.48
C ASN A 138 25.70 -13.11 4.48
N LEU A 139 25.28 -11.93 4.01
CA LEU A 139 24.60 -10.92 4.83
C LEU A 139 23.38 -11.53 5.55
N TYR A 140 22.52 -12.23 4.81
CA TYR A 140 21.34 -12.89 5.38
C TYR A 140 21.72 -13.98 6.38
N ALA A 141 22.73 -14.80 6.07
CA ALA A 141 23.18 -15.84 6.99
C ALA A 141 23.76 -15.26 8.30
N GLN A 142 24.47 -14.13 8.22
CA GLN A 142 25.10 -13.48 9.37
C GLN A 142 24.11 -12.66 10.22
N SER A 143 23.00 -12.22 9.63
CA SER A 143 21.97 -11.42 10.31
C SER A 143 21.16 -12.22 11.35
N GLY A 144 21.30 -13.54 11.38
CA GLY A 144 20.76 -14.39 12.45
C GLY A 144 19.24 -14.27 12.62
N LEU A 145 18.78 -14.12 13.86
CA LEU A 145 17.33 -14.05 14.18
C LEU A 145 16.63 -12.80 13.63
N VAL A 146 17.38 -11.73 13.31
CA VAL A 146 16.84 -10.51 12.69
C VAL A 146 16.17 -10.83 11.35
N MET A 147 16.64 -11.89 10.66
CA MET A 147 16.07 -12.32 9.39
C MET A 147 14.61 -12.73 9.44
N ILE A 148 14.07 -13.13 10.61
CA ILE A 148 12.64 -13.44 10.74
C ILE A 148 11.81 -12.17 10.47
N LEU A 149 12.24 -11.05 11.03
CA LEU A 149 11.58 -9.75 10.87
C LEU A 149 11.82 -9.21 9.46
N VAL A 150 13.08 -9.24 9.01
CA VAL A 150 13.45 -8.77 7.66
C VAL A 150 12.68 -9.52 6.58
N ASN A 151 12.66 -10.86 6.62
CA ASN A 151 11.94 -11.65 5.62
C ASN A 151 10.47 -11.28 5.61
N THR A 152 9.83 -11.17 6.77
CA THR A 152 8.40 -10.86 6.83
C THR A 152 8.11 -9.45 6.30
N LEU A 153 8.94 -8.45 6.61
CA LEU A 153 8.73 -7.08 6.13
C LEU A 153 8.99 -6.95 4.63
N MET A 154 10.02 -7.61 4.11
CA MET A 154 10.30 -7.65 2.67
C MET A 154 9.21 -8.39 1.91
N GLU A 155 8.74 -9.55 2.41
CA GLU A 155 7.63 -10.28 1.81
C GLU A 155 6.33 -9.48 1.85
N ASN A 156 5.98 -8.85 2.98
CA ASN A 156 4.81 -7.99 3.07
C ASN A 156 4.88 -6.83 2.05
N ALA A 157 6.04 -6.20 1.89
CA ALA A 157 6.24 -5.13 0.91
C ALA A 157 6.11 -5.63 -0.54
N TYR A 158 6.72 -6.77 -0.84
CA TYR A 158 6.65 -7.41 -2.15
C TYR A 158 5.21 -7.83 -2.49
N THR A 159 4.56 -8.58 -1.59
CA THR A 159 3.18 -9.05 -1.77
C THR A 159 2.20 -7.89 -1.90
N MET A 160 2.36 -6.82 -1.12
CA MET A 160 1.55 -5.61 -1.26
C MET A 160 1.63 -5.01 -2.67
N VAL A 161 2.79 -5.09 -3.34
CA VAL A 161 2.94 -4.62 -4.73
C VAL A 161 2.43 -5.66 -5.73
N CYS A 162 2.57 -6.96 -5.47
CA CYS A 162 2.04 -8.03 -6.34
C CYS A 162 0.52 -8.05 -6.41
N GLU A 163 -0.14 -7.96 -5.25
CA GLU A 163 -1.60 -7.99 -5.14
C GLU A 163 -2.24 -6.69 -5.61
N TRP A 164 -1.41 -5.64 -5.70
CA TRP A 164 -1.86 -4.36 -6.18
C TRP A 164 -2.11 -4.41 -7.69
N SER A 165 -3.37 -4.24 -8.09
CA SER A 165 -3.75 -4.03 -9.49
C SER A 165 -4.02 -2.55 -9.75
N PRO A 166 -3.52 -1.99 -10.87
CA PRO A 166 -3.79 -0.61 -11.26
C PRO A 166 -5.28 -0.33 -11.49
N ASP A 167 -6.08 -1.39 -11.72
CA ASP A 167 -7.53 -1.34 -11.92
C ASP A 167 -8.33 -1.54 -10.62
N ILE A 168 -7.66 -1.89 -9.50
CA ILE A 168 -8.32 -1.99 -8.19
C ILE A 168 -8.69 -0.60 -7.70
N VAL A 169 -9.90 -0.52 -7.14
CA VAL A 169 -10.50 0.65 -6.48
C VAL A 169 -9.42 1.40 -5.69
N ALA A 170 -9.37 2.73 -5.85
CA ALA A 170 -8.38 3.69 -5.36
C ALA A 170 -7.69 3.42 -4.01
N HIS A 171 -8.32 2.66 -3.11
CA HIS A 171 -7.83 2.27 -1.80
C HIS A 171 -8.11 0.78 -1.55
N ASP A 172 -7.16 -0.08 -1.92
CA ASP A 172 -7.18 -1.50 -1.57
C ASP A 172 -7.07 -1.67 -0.04
N PRO A 173 -8.06 -2.29 0.64
CA PRO A 173 -8.01 -2.51 2.08
C PRO A 173 -7.01 -3.61 2.50
N ASP A 174 -6.68 -4.56 1.62
CA ASP A 174 -5.84 -5.71 1.98
C ASP A 174 -4.42 -5.27 2.33
N ALA A 175 -3.92 -4.26 1.61
CA ALA A 175 -2.66 -3.58 1.92
C ALA A 175 -2.57 -3.06 3.37
N LEU A 176 -3.70 -2.66 3.99
CA LEU A 176 -3.69 -2.13 5.36
C LEU A 176 -3.39 -3.23 6.38
N HIS A 177 -3.77 -4.48 6.11
CA HIS A 177 -3.44 -5.60 6.99
C HIS A 177 -1.93 -5.87 7.08
N TYR A 178 -1.18 -5.65 6.00
CA TYR A 178 0.28 -5.78 6.03
C TYR A 178 0.93 -4.71 6.92
N ILE A 179 0.35 -3.51 6.96
CA ILE A 179 0.79 -2.41 7.83
C ILE A 179 0.52 -2.77 9.30
N ASP A 180 -0.71 -3.14 9.64
CA ASP A 180 -1.08 -3.54 11.00
C ASP A 180 -0.20 -4.71 11.49
N LYS A 181 -0.01 -5.74 10.65
CA LYS A 181 0.86 -6.89 10.95
C LYS A 181 2.31 -6.47 11.19
N ALA A 182 2.84 -5.52 10.41
CA ALA A 182 4.18 -4.99 10.62
C ALA A 182 4.27 -4.24 11.95
N GLU A 183 3.32 -3.37 12.26
CA GLU A 183 3.32 -2.63 13.52
C GLU A 183 3.20 -3.54 14.74
N GLU A 184 2.29 -4.51 14.70
CA GLU A 184 2.11 -5.50 15.77
C GLU A 184 3.40 -6.30 16.01
N MET A 185 4.08 -6.68 14.92
CA MET A 185 5.36 -7.37 15.00
C MET A 185 6.44 -6.48 15.61
N LEU A 186 6.62 -5.24 15.14
CA LEU A 186 7.59 -4.31 15.72
C LEU A 186 7.34 -4.12 17.23
N LYS A 187 6.08 -3.84 17.62
CA LYS A 187 5.67 -3.71 19.02
C LYS A 187 5.98 -4.96 19.84
N LYS A 188 5.70 -6.16 19.31
CA LYS A 188 5.95 -7.45 19.98
C LYS A 188 7.45 -7.68 20.26
N PHE A 189 8.31 -7.24 19.34
CA PHE A 189 9.76 -7.39 19.47
C PHE A 189 10.45 -6.18 20.12
N GLY A 190 9.70 -5.17 20.54
CA GLY A 190 10.22 -3.96 21.19
C GLY A 190 10.94 -3.00 20.25
N VAL A 191 10.78 -3.17 18.93
CA VAL A 191 11.34 -2.28 17.91
C VAL A 191 10.48 -1.02 17.83
N PRO A 192 11.07 0.18 17.84
CA PRO A 192 10.31 1.42 17.68
C PRO A 192 9.62 1.48 16.32
N LEU A 193 8.45 2.12 16.27
CA LEU A 193 7.80 2.45 14.99
C LEU A 193 8.58 3.58 14.28
N PRO A 194 8.44 3.70 12.96
CA PRO A 194 9.07 4.76 12.20
C PRO A 194 8.81 6.17 12.75
N ALA A 195 9.80 7.06 12.60
CA ALA A 195 9.75 8.44 13.08
C ALA A 195 8.48 9.18 12.58
N ASN A 196 7.85 9.94 13.49
CA ASN A 196 6.58 10.61 13.24
C ASN A 196 6.67 11.59 12.05
N GLU A 197 7.80 12.26 11.85
CA GLU A 197 8.02 13.17 10.72
C GLU A 197 7.94 12.44 9.37
N ALA A 198 8.54 11.24 9.29
CA ALA A 198 8.50 10.42 8.09
C ALA A 198 7.07 9.92 7.83
N VAL A 199 6.38 9.46 8.88
CA VAL A 199 4.97 9.03 8.80
C VAL A 199 4.06 10.17 8.35
N GLN A 200 4.25 11.38 8.85
CA GLN A 200 3.47 12.56 8.42
C GLN A 200 3.74 12.92 6.97
N PHE A 201 4.98 12.81 6.50
CA PHE A 201 5.30 12.99 5.09
C PHE A 201 4.55 11.97 4.22
N LEU A 202 4.56 10.68 4.59
CA LEU A 202 3.82 9.64 3.86
C LEU A 202 2.31 9.88 3.92
N ALA A 203 1.79 10.32 5.07
CA ALA A 203 0.37 10.69 5.25
C ALA A 203 -0.08 11.86 4.35
N SER A 204 0.86 12.67 3.86
CA SER A 204 0.59 13.74 2.90
C SER A 204 0.45 13.24 1.46
N GLN A 205 0.95 12.04 1.15
CA GLN A 205 0.86 11.40 -0.17
C GLN A 205 -0.53 10.77 -0.37
N LYS A 206 -1.55 11.59 -0.59
CA LYS A 206 -2.97 11.17 -0.60
C LYS A 206 -3.53 10.75 -1.95
N ASP A 207 -2.66 10.50 -2.92
CA ASP A 207 -3.09 10.11 -4.25
C ASP A 207 -3.72 8.70 -4.23
N SER A 208 -4.75 8.50 -5.03
CA SER A 208 -5.35 7.19 -5.26
C SER A 208 -4.37 6.24 -5.94
N SER A 209 -4.60 4.93 -5.81
CA SER A 209 -3.81 3.91 -6.53
C SER A 209 -2.33 4.03 -6.13
N LEU A 210 -1.41 4.00 -7.09
CA LEU A 210 0.03 4.06 -6.86
C LEU A 210 0.48 5.38 -6.20
N GLY A 211 -0.15 6.48 -6.63
CA GLY A 211 0.26 7.84 -6.32
C GLY A 211 1.49 8.34 -7.08
N ARG A 212 1.78 9.63 -6.90
CA ARG A 212 2.89 10.30 -7.58
C ARG A 212 4.24 9.77 -7.09
N SER A 213 5.22 9.78 -7.99
CA SER A 213 6.60 9.50 -7.60
C SER A 213 7.12 10.57 -6.64
N PHE A 214 7.98 10.16 -5.71
CA PHE A 214 8.65 11.05 -4.76
C PHE A 214 9.99 10.45 -4.36
N GLU A 215 10.93 11.31 -3.96
CA GLU A 215 12.29 10.90 -3.60
C GLU A 215 12.35 10.21 -2.22
N GLY A 216 11.96 8.93 -2.16
CA GLY A 216 11.83 8.17 -0.91
C GLY A 216 13.13 7.95 -0.16
N LEU A 217 14.27 7.89 -0.85
CA LEU A 217 15.59 7.75 -0.24
C LEU A 217 15.92 8.84 0.79
N ARG A 218 15.29 10.03 0.71
CA ARG A 218 15.44 11.09 1.72
C ARG A 218 14.89 10.72 3.09
N LEU A 219 13.96 9.77 3.15
CA LEU A 219 13.41 9.25 4.40
C LEU A 219 14.28 8.14 4.99
N SER A 220 15.07 7.48 4.15
CA SER A 220 15.94 6.36 4.53
C SER A 220 17.08 6.80 5.44
N TYR A 221 17.47 5.92 6.37
CA TYR A 221 18.70 6.05 7.14
C TYR A 221 19.96 6.04 6.26
N LEU A 222 19.90 5.49 5.03
CA LEU A 222 20.99 5.60 4.06
C LEU A 222 21.36 7.07 3.77
N SER A 223 20.38 7.97 3.71
CA SER A 223 20.64 9.40 3.47
C SER A 223 21.31 10.11 4.63
N LYS A 224 21.19 9.56 5.86
CA LYS A 224 21.72 10.16 7.09
C LYS A 224 23.16 9.70 7.40
N ASN A 225 23.55 8.53 6.89
CA ASN A 225 24.85 7.91 7.13
C ASN A 225 25.92 8.27 6.10
N CYS A 226 25.61 9.07 5.06
CA CYS A 226 26.59 9.57 4.08
C CYS A 226 27.38 10.82 4.56
N LYS A 227 27.65 10.97 5.86
CA LYS A 227 28.49 12.05 6.40
C LYS A 227 29.70 11.53 7.13
#